data_AF-A0A2T2VMD5-F1
#
_entry.id   AF-A0A2T2VMD5-F1
#
_cell.length_a   1.000
_cell.length_b   1.000
_cell.length_c   1.000
_cell.angle_alpha   90.00
_cell.angle_beta   90.00
_cell.angle_gamma   90.00
#
_symmetry.space_group_name_H-M   'P 1'
#
loop_
_entity.id
_entity.type
_entity.pdbx_description
1 polymer ?
#
loop_
_entity_poly.entity_id
_entity_poly.type
_entity_poly.pdbx_seq_one_letter_code
_entity_poly.pdbx_strand_id
1 'polypeptide(L)' 'EVPRPMAEVPHPFISESVQLLKHLAQEDRNKVHFIHLNHSNPTRNKTNPGRIVIEASGFRFAEFGQRFTL' A
#
# COMPACT_ATOMS: atom_id res chain seq x y z
N GLU A 1 -12.80 -9.32 -11.88
CA GLU A 1 -13.19 -9.24 -10.46
C GLU A 1 -14.70 -9.35 -10.36
N VAL A 2 -15.23 -10.01 -9.33
CA VAL A 2 -16.67 -10.02 -9.07
C VAL A 2 -17.02 -8.69 -8.36
N PRO A 3 -17.98 -7.90 -8.87
CA PRO A 3 -18.36 -6.65 -8.22
C PRO A 3 -19.06 -6.96 -6.90
N ARG A 4 -18.31 -6.86 -5.81
CA ARG A 4 -18.81 -6.92 -4.43
C ARG A 4 -18.42 -5.62 -3.71
N PRO A 5 -19.26 -5.11 -2.81
CA PRO A 5 -18.88 -4.00 -1.94
C PRO A 5 -17.58 -4.31 -1.19
N MET A 6 -16.69 -3.32 -1.07
CA MET A 6 -15.44 -3.49 -0.31
C MET A 6 -15.70 -3.89 1.15
N ALA A 7 -16.83 -3.47 1.74
CA ALA A 7 -17.21 -3.84 3.10
C ALA A 7 -17.45 -5.36 3.30
N GLU A 8 -17.74 -6.10 2.23
CA GLU A 8 -17.96 -7.55 2.28
C GLU A 8 -16.68 -8.36 2.04
N VAL A 9 -15.58 -7.68 1.66
CA VAL A 9 -14.28 -8.30 1.45
C VAL A 9 -13.40 -7.90 2.63
N PRO A 10 -12.97 -8.85 3.50
CA PRO A 10 -12.14 -8.54 4.65
C PRO A 10 -10.72 -8.17 4.19
N HIS A 11 -10.55 -6.95 3.71
CA HIS A 11 -9.29 -6.39 3.25
C HIS A 11 -9.15 -4.97 3.80
N PRO A 12 -8.06 -4.66 4.53
CA PRO A 12 -7.86 -3.31 5.04
C PRO A 12 -7.66 -2.32 3.90
N PHE A 13 -8.14 -1.09 4.08
CA PHE A 13 -7.77 -0.01 3.20
C PHE A 13 -6.32 0.42 3.44
N ILE A 14 -5.64 0.87 2.38
CA ILE A 14 -4.26 1.38 2.50
C ILE A 14 -4.19 2.53 3.51
N SER A 15 -5.19 3.42 3.51
CA SER A 15 -5.29 4.54 4.46
C SER A 15 -5.35 4.09 5.91
N GLU A 16 -6.05 3.00 6.21
CA GLU A 16 -6.13 2.42 7.56
C GLU A 16 -4.77 1.86 7.99
N SER A 17 -4.11 1.11 7.11
CA SER A 17 -2.76 0.58 7.36
C SER A 17 -1.73 1.70 7.54
N VAL A 18 -1.76 2.75 6.73
CA VAL A 18 -0.90 3.92 6.88
C VAL A 18 -1.14 4.60 8.22
N GLN A 19 -2.41 4.82 8.60
CA GLN A 19 -2.76 5.44 9.87
C GLN A 19 -2.30 4.60 11.07
N LEU A 20 -2.41 3.28 10.98
CA LEU A 20 -1.96 2.35 12.02
C LEU A 20 -0.44 2.40 12.20
N LEU A 21 0.31 2.46 11.10
CA LEU A 21 1.78 2.34 11.09
C LEU A 21 2.52 3.69 11.08
N LYS A 22 1.82 4.83 10.99
CA LYS A 22 2.46 6.16 10.93
C LYS A 22 3.33 6.50 12.14
N HIS A 23 3.09 5.86 13.28
CA HIS A 23 3.84 6.07 14.51
C HIS A 23 5.26 5.49 14.48
N LEU A 24 5.53 4.56 13.55
CA LEU A 24 6.85 3.97 13.37
C LEU A 24 7.87 5.02 12.91
N ALA A 25 9.14 4.81 13.26
CA ALA A 25 10.23 5.59 12.71
C ALA A 25 10.29 5.44 11.18
N GLN A 26 10.84 6.43 10.48
CA GLN A 26 10.91 6.40 9.02
C GLN A 26 11.69 5.20 8.49
N GLU A 27 12.75 4.78 9.20
CA GLU A 27 13.52 3.57 8.89
C GLU A 27 12.67 2.29 8.87
N ASP A 28 11.70 2.19 9.77
CA ASP A 28 10.79 1.04 9.84
C ASP A 28 9.63 1.17 8.84
N ARG A 29 9.10 2.37 8.61
CA ARG A 29 8.11 2.61 7.55
C ARG A 29 8.67 2.22 6.17
N ASN A 30 9.95 2.50 5.93
CA ASN A 30 10.66 2.17 4.69
C ASN A 30 10.71 0.66 4.39
N LYS A 31 10.50 -0.19 5.40
CA LYS A 31 10.45 -1.65 5.26
C LYS A 31 9.03 -2.16 4.94
N VAL A 32 8.02 -1.31 5.02
CA VAL A 32 6.62 -1.69 4.77
C VAL A 32 6.31 -1.58 3.28
N HIS A 33 6.03 -2.72 2.66
CA HIS A 33 5.64 -2.81 1.25
C HIS A 33 4.18 -3.25 1.10
N PHE A 34 3.35 -2.41 0.50
CA PHE A 34 1.99 -2.79 0.11
C PHE A 34 2.03 -3.77 -1.07
N ILE A 35 1.36 -4.90 -0.92
CA ILE A 35 1.25 -5.97 -1.92
C ILE A 35 -0.23 -6.27 -2.21
N HIS A 36 -0.50 -7.11 -3.22
CA HIS A 36 -1.84 -7.64 -3.50
C HIS A 36 -2.91 -6.55 -3.67
N LEU A 37 -2.61 -5.54 -4.48
CA LEU A 37 -3.58 -4.50 -4.85
C LEU A 37 -4.62 -5.07 -5.82
N ASN A 38 -5.92 -4.91 -5.48
CA ASN A 38 -6.99 -5.21 -6.43
C ASN A 38 -6.88 -4.35 -7.70
N HIS A 39 -7.46 -4.80 -8.81
CA HIS A 39 -7.23 -4.19 -10.12
C HIS A 39 -7.73 -2.75 -10.21
N SER A 40 -8.80 -2.43 -9.47
CA SER A 40 -9.38 -1.09 -9.38
C SER A 40 -8.64 -0.14 -8.43
N ASN A 41 -7.69 -0.63 -7.63
CA ASN A 41 -6.97 0.22 -6.68
C ASN A 41 -6.17 1.29 -7.42
N PRO A 42 -6.46 2.58 -7.23
CA PRO A 42 -5.81 3.66 -7.97
C PRO A 42 -4.30 3.76 -7.66
N THR A 43 -3.85 3.26 -6.50
CA THR A 43 -2.43 3.24 -6.12
C THR A 43 -1.59 2.21 -6.89
N ARG A 44 -2.21 1.35 -7.73
CA ARG A 44 -1.47 0.57 -8.73
C ARG A 44 -0.73 1.47 -9.72
N ASN A 45 -1.24 2.67 -9.98
CA ASN A 45 -0.58 3.66 -10.83
C ASN A 45 0.43 4.49 -10.02
N LYS A 46 1.70 4.49 -10.45
CA LYS A 46 2.81 5.27 -9.87
C LYS A 46 2.56 6.77 -9.87
N THR A 47 1.79 7.29 -10.81
CA THR A 47 1.47 8.73 -10.89
C THR A 47 0.26 9.12 -10.04
N ASN A 48 -0.37 8.17 -9.34
CA ASN A 48 -1.49 8.48 -8.48
C ASN A 48 -1.05 9.38 -7.31
N PRO A 49 -1.71 10.54 -7.08
CA PRO A 49 -1.34 11.45 -6.00
C PRO A 49 -1.32 10.79 -4.61
N GLY A 50 -2.25 9.87 -4.35
CA GLY A 50 -2.31 9.12 -3.10
C GLY A 50 -1.09 8.22 -2.90
N ARG A 51 -0.66 7.51 -3.95
CA ARG A 51 0.59 6.72 -3.91
C ARG A 51 1.80 7.60 -3.65
N ILE A 52 1.93 8.72 -4.35
CA ILE A 52 3.06 9.65 -4.20
C ILE A 52 3.16 10.15 -2.76
N VAL A 53 2.04 10.55 -2.14
CA VAL A 53 2.01 11.01 -0.74
C VAL A 53 2.41 9.88 0.23
N ILE A 54 1.91 8.68 0.00
CA ILE A 54 2.21 7.51 0.83
C ILE A 54 3.70 7.13 0.73
N GLU A 55 4.26 7.11 -0.48
CA GLU A 55 5.69 6.86 -0.71
C GLU A 55 6.57 7.94 -0.08
N ALA A 56 6.16 9.21 -0.17
CA ALA A 56 6.85 10.33 0.48
C ALA A 56 6.86 10.23 2.02
N SER A 57 5.84 9.59 2.62
CA SER A 57 5.79 9.33 4.06
C SER A 57 6.66 8.15 4.53
N GLY A 58 7.31 7.46 3.59
CA GLY A 58 8.26 6.39 3.85
C GLY A 58 7.70 4.98 3.65
N PHE A 59 6.44 4.81 3.23
CA PHE A 59 5.95 3.47 2.85
C PHE A 59 6.36 3.13 1.41
N ARG A 60 6.23 1.86 1.01
CA ARG A 60 6.55 1.39 -0.34
C ARG A 60 5.40 0.60 -0.93
N PHE A 61 5.34 0.53 -2.25
CA PHE A 61 4.49 -0.40 -2.98
C PHE A 61 5.38 -1.42 -3.66
N ALA A 62 5.01 -2.71 -3.57
CA ALA A 62 5.79 -3.74 -4.20
C ALA A 62 5.60 -3.74 -5.73
N GLU A 63 6.66 -4.07 -6.43
CA GLU A 63 6.65 -4.22 -7.88
C GLU A 63 6.81 -5.69 -8.26
N PHE A 64 6.31 -6.06 -9.44
CA PHE A 64 6.43 -7.43 -9.91
C PHE A 64 7.91 -7.85 -10.00
N GLY A 65 8.23 -9.02 -9.43
CA GLY A 65 9.60 -9.54 -9.42
C GLY A 65 10.55 -8.89 -8.40
N GLN A 66 10.04 -8.02 -7.52
CA GLN A 66 10.84 -7.46 -6.42
C GLN A 66 11.37 -8.57 -5.52
N ARG A 67 12.66 -8.48 -5.16
CA ARG A 67 13.36 -9.41 -4.28
C ARG A 67 14.01 -8.64 -3.12
N PHE A 68 14.09 -9.28 -1.97
CA PHE A 68 14.76 -8.76 -0.77
C PHE A 68 15.81 -9.77 -0.34
N THR A 69 16.97 -9.26 0.08
CA THR A 69 17.93 -10.03 0.86
C THR A 69 17.64 -9.78 2.33
N LEU A 70 17.50 -10.84 3.11
CA LEU A 70 17.16 -10.79 4.54
C LEU A 70 18.41 -10.96 5.40
#